data_AF-Q4D9E5-F1
#
_entry.id   AF-Q4D9E5-F1
#
_cell.length_a   1.000
_cell.length_b   1.000
_cell.length_c   1.000
_cell.angle_alpha   90.00
_cell.angle_beta   90.00
_cell.angle_gamma   90.00
#
_symmetry.space_group_name_H-M   'P 1'
#
loop_
_entity.id
_entity.type
_entity.pdbx_description
1 polymer ?
#
loop_
_entity_poly.entity_id
_entity_poly.type
_entity_poly.pdbx_seq_one_letter_code
_entity_poly.pdbx_strand_id
1 'polypeptide(L)'
;MSVRSIVTKQLLRQSTLQPRLKLPAGRVVSLEEGRRLARLVHEETEQTDAANLAAVENRSLNSPVVLEEEVSKRILLLRQRSNKAANIKAAVAYAQRSKVPSAVGKMGTEVREVAVKLLRKDSSARGALKERHERTKRTRSSKKRAVGTRK
;
A
#
# COMPACT_ATOMS: atom_id res chain seq x y z
N MET A 1 46.00 -53.17 -23.13
CA MET A 1 44.56 -52.81 -23.02
C MET A 1 44.38 -51.99 -21.75
N SER A 2 43.85 -50.76 -21.81
CA SER A 2 43.63 -49.95 -20.59
C SER A 2 42.28 -50.30 -19.96
N VAL A 3 42.20 -50.31 -18.62
CA VAL A 3 40.96 -50.58 -17.88
C VAL A 3 39.83 -49.64 -18.34
N ARG A 4 40.17 -48.35 -18.58
CA ARG A 4 39.23 -47.37 -19.11
C ARG A 4 38.59 -47.81 -20.43
N SER A 5 39.37 -48.38 -21.35
CA SER A 5 38.85 -48.86 -22.64
C SER A 5 37.90 -50.07 -22.51
N ILE A 6 38.07 -50.88 -21.47
CA ILE A 6 37.19 -52.03 -21.20
C ILE A 6 35.86 -51.52 -20.63
N VAL A 7 35.92 -50.61 -19.65
CA VAL A 7 34.73 -50.00 -19.04
C VAL A 7 33.90 -49.25 -20.08
N THR A 8 34.53 -48.47 -20.97
CA THR A 8 33.79 -47.76 -22.02
C THR A 8 33.12 -48.70 -23.01
N LYS A 9 33.80 -49.79 -23.42
CA LYS A 9 33.18 -50.83 -24.27
C LYS A 9 32.00 -51.52 -23.58
N GLN A 10 32.12 -51.79 -22.28
CA GLN A 10 31.05 -52.41 -21.50
C GLN A 10 29.84 -51.48 -21.36
N LEU A 11 30.07 -50.21 -21.04
CA LEU A 11 29.01 -49.19 -20.99
C LEU A 11 28.34 -49.02 -22.35
N LEU A 12 29.11 -49.03 -23.44
CA LEU A 12 28.56 -48.93 -24.79
C LEU A 12 27.68 -50.14 -25.11
N ARG A 13 28.15 -51.38 -24.82
CA ARG A 13 27.34 -52.59 -24.96
C ARG A 13 26.05 -52.52 -24.15
N GLN A 14 26.12 -52.09 -22.89
CA GLN A 14 24.94 -51.92 -22.06
C GLN A 14 23.97 -50.89 -22.64
N SER A 15 24.48 -49.76 -23.15
CA SER A 15 23.65 -48.71 -23.77
C SER A 15 22.97 -49.16 -25.07
N THR A 16 23.56 -50.09 -25.83
CA THR A 16 22.99 -50.64 -27.06
C THR A 16 21.91 -51.70 -26.80
N LEU A 17 21.94 -52.35 -25.63
CA LEU A 17 20.95 -53.34 -25.22
C LEU A 17 19.69 -52.70 -24.62
N GLN A 18 19.75 -51.41 -24.26
CA GLN A 18 18.58 -50.71 -23.76
C GLN A 18 17.54 -50.52 -24.87
N PRO A 19 16.25 -50.71 -24.58
CA PRO A 19 15.18 -50.45 -25.53
C PRO A 19 15.12 -48.96 -25.86
N ARG A 20 15.15 -48.65 -27.15
CA ARG A 20 15.16 -47.28 -27.69
C ARG A 20 13.95 -47.03 -28.56
N LEU A 21 13.36 -45.85 -28.43
CA LEU A 21 12.29 -45.36 -29.29
C LEU A 21 12.87 -44.42 -30.34
N LYS A 22 12.39 -44.57 -31.57
CA LYS A 22 12.65 -43.63 -32.66
C LYS A 22 11.54 -42.57 -32.64
N LEU A 23 11.91 -41.33 -32.33
CA LEU A 23 10.98 -40.21 -32.45
C LEU A 23 10.83 -39.82 -33.93
N PRO A 24 9.68 -39.25 -34.34
CA PRO A 24 9.47 -38.78 -35.72
C PRO A 24 10.55 -37.79 -36.20
N ALA A 25 11.16 -37.03 -35.29
CA ALA A 25 12.28 -36.13 -35.57
C ALA A 25 13.62 -36.84 -35.87
N GLY A 26 13.61 -38.17 -36.06
CA GLY A 26 14.81 -38.97 -36.32
C GLY A 26 15.73 -39.18 -35.11
N ARG A 27 15.39 -38.61 -33.94
CA ARG A 27 16.14 -38.81 -32.70
C ARG A 27 15.81 -40.16 -32.07
N VAL A 28 16.83 -40.87 -31.62
CA VAL A 28 16.69 -42.13 -30.90
C VAL A 28 16.88 -41.84 -29.41
N VAL A 29 15.82 -42.04 -28.63
CA VAL A 29 15.81 -41.80 -27.17
C VAL A 29 15.54 -43.10 -26.43
N SER A 30 15.96 -43.18 -25.18
CA SER A 30 15.60 -44.30 -24.31
C SER A 30 14.09 -44.30 -24.02
N LEU A 31 13.52 -45.46 -23.68
CA LEU A 31 12.11 -45.55 -23.25
C LEU A 31 11.79 -44.60 -22.08
N GLU A 32 12.71 -44.47 -21.13
CA GLU A 32 12.51 -43.62 -19.95
C GLU A 32 12.47 -42.14 -20.32
N GLU A 33 13.38 -41.67 -21.17
CA GLU A 33 13.35 -40.31 -21.71
C GLU A 33 12.06 -40.08 -22.51
N GLY A 34 11.64 -41.05 -23.33
CA GLY A 34 10.38 -40.97 -24.07
C GLY A 34 9.16 -40.80 -23.15
N ARG A 35 9.11 -41.56 -22.04
CA ARG A 35 8.04 -41.43 -21.03
C ARG A 35 8.09 -40.08 -20.32
N ARG A 36 9.27 -39.57 -20.00
CA ARG A 36 9.43 -38.23 -19.40
C ARG A 36 8.95 -37.13 -20.34
N LEU A 37 9.34 -37.20 -21.61
CA LEU A 37 8.90 -36.24 -22.63
C LEU A 37 7.40 -36.30 -22.86
N ALA A 38 6.80 -37.50 -22.89
CA ALA A 38 5.35 -37.64 -23.03
C ALA A 38 4.58 -37.00 -21.87
N ARG A 39 5.07 -37.13 -20.63
CA ARG A 39 4.47 -36.46 -19.47
C ARG A 39 4.55 -34.95 -19.57
N LEU A 40 5.72 -34.40 -19.94
CA LEU A 40 5.90 -32.96 -20.12
C LEU A 40 4.94 -32.39 -21.16
N VAL A 41 4.82 -33.05 -22.33
CA VAL A 41 3.87 -32.64 -23.36
C VAL A 41 2.43 -32.70 -22.86
N HIS A 42 2.07 -33.75 -22.11
CA HIS A 42 0.71 -33.87 -21.59
C HIS A 42 0.41 -32.78 -20.54
N GLU A 43 1.33 -32.53 -19.61
CA GLU A 43 1.20 -31.47 -18.60
C GLU A 43 1.09 -30.08 -19.26
N GLU A 44 1.86 -29.81 -20.31
CA GLU A 44 1.76 -28.57 -21.09
C GLU A 44 0.39 -28.46 -21.77
N THR A 45 -0.10 -29.53 -22.41
CA THR A 45 -1.43 -29.51 -23.06
C THR A 45 -2.55 -29.26 -22.05
N GLU A 46 -2.54 -29.94 -20.91
CA GLU A 46 -3.54 -29.75 -19.85
C GLU A 46 -3.54 -28.32 -19.31
N GLN A 47 -2.35 -27.73 -19.11
CA GLN A 47 -2.23 -26.34 -18.69
C GLN A 47 -2.78 -25.37 -19.74
N THR A 48 -2.50 -25.61 -21.02
CA THR A 48 -3.02 -24.75 -22.10
C THR A 48 -4.53 -24.88 -22.26
N ASP A 49 -5.09 -26.08 -22.11
CA ASP A 49 -6.53 -26.31 -22.19
C ASP A 49 -7.26 -25.67 -21.00
N ALA A 50 -6.70 -25.79 -19.79
CA ALA A 50 -7.22 -25.11 -18.61
C ALA A 50 -7.21 -23.58 -18.77
N ALA A 51 -6.13 -23.02 -19.31
CA ALA A 51 -6.04 -21.58 -19.57
C ALA A 51 -7.05 -21.10 -20.62
N ASN A 52 -7.28 -21.89 -21.68
CA ASN A 52 -8.25 -21.58 -22.71
C ASN A 52 -9.68 -21.62 -22.18
N LEU A 53 -10.03 -22.63 -21.36
CA LEU A 53 -11.35 -22.71 -20.72
C LEU A 53 -11.60 -21.50 -19.81
N ALA A 54 -10.63 -21.12 -18.98
CA ALA A 54 -10.73 -19.94 -18.13
C ALA A 54 -10.90 -18.64 -18.95
N ALA A 55 -10.24 -18.51 -20.10
CA ALA A 55 -10.40 -17.35 -20.97
C ALA A 55 -11.80 -17.27 -21.59
N VAL A 56 -12.39 -18.41 -21.99
CA VAL A 56 -13.74 -18.48 -22.55
C VAL A 56 -14.80 -18.14 -21.50
N GLU A 57 -14.66 -18.66 -20.27
CA GLU A 57 -15.57 -18.35 -19.16
C GLU A 57 -15.52 -16.87 -18.77
N ASN A 58 -14.34 -16.26 -18.72
CA ASN A 58 -14.23 -14.82 -18.45
C ASN A 58 -14.83 -13.97 -19.58
N ARG A 59 -14.77 -14.44 -20.83
CA ARG A 59 -15.35 -13.71 -21.95
C ARG A 59 -16.88 -13.79 -21.97
N SER A 60 -17.46 -14.92 -21.57
CA SER A 60 -18.93 -15.06 -21.47
C SER A 60 -19.51 -14.19 -20.35
N LEU A 61 -18.80 -14.03 -19.22
CA LEU A 61 -19.21 -13.14 -18.13
C LEU A 61 -19.15 -11.64 -18.50
N ASN A 62 -18.33 -11.27 -19.48
CA ASN A 62 -18.20 -9.88 -19.93
C ASN A 62 -19.16 -9.48 -21.07
N SER A 63 -20.02 -10.39 -21.53
CA SER A 63 -21.07 -10.01 -22.49
C SER A 63 -22.08 -9.09 -21.79
N PRO A 64 -22.23 -7.82 -22.21
CA PRO A 64 -23.18 -6.91 -21.58
C PRO A 64 -24.59 -7.48 -21.79
N VAL A 65 -25.19 -7.97 -20.71
CA VAL A 65 -26.60 -8.36 -20.71
C VAL A 65 -27.40 -7.09 -20.97
N VAL A 66 -27.91 -6.96 -22.19
CA VAL A 66 -28.83 -5.88 -22.58
C VAL A 66 -30.16 -6.18 -21.92
N LEU A 67 -30.31 -5.70 -20.68
CA LEU A 67 -31.58 -5.78 -19.97
C LEU A 67 -32.54 -4.74 -20.56
N GLU A 68 -33.81 -5.12 -20.65
CA GLU A 68 -34.90 -4.22 -21.02
C GLU A 68 -34.86 -2.94 -20.16
N GLU A 69 -35.28 -1.83 -20.76
CA GLU A 69 -35.14 -0.48 -20.16
C GLU A 69 -35.76 -0.38 -18.76
N GLU A 70 -36.88 -1.09 -18.52
CA GLU A 70 -37.56 -1.12 -17.24
C GLU A 70 -36.73 -1.81 -16.14
N VAL A 71 -36.09 -2.94 -16.46
CA VAL A 71 -35.24 -3.68 -15.52
C VAL A 71 -33.99 -2.87 -15.20
N SER A 72 -33.39 -2.26 -16.21
CA SER A 72 -32.24 -1.37 -16.06
C SER A 72 -32.55 -0.18 -15.15
N LYS A 73 -33.70 0.47 -15.35
CA LYS A 73 -34.17 1.56 -14.49
C LYS A 73 -34.42 1.11 -13.06
N ARG A 74 -35.04 -0.07 -12.86
CA ARG A 74 -35.29 -0.64 -11.52
C ARG A 74 -33.98 -0.94 -10.78
N ILE A 75 -32.99 -1.54 -11.45
CA ILE A 75 -31.67 -1.79 -10.87
C ILE A 75 -30.98 -0.48 -10.49
N LEU A 76 -31.05 0.53 -11.36
CA LEU A 76 -30.46 1.83 -11.10
C LEU A 76 -31.11 2.52 -9.89
N LEU A 77 -32.44 2.46 -9.76
CA LEU A 77 -33.16 2.98 -8.60
C LEU A 77 -32.80 2.22 -7.31
N LEU A 78 -32.67 0.89 -7.37
CA LEU A 78 -32.23 0.09 -6.23
C LEU A 78 -30.81 0.46 -5.78
N ARG A 79 -29.89 0.67 -6.73
CA ARG A 79 -28.52 1.15 -6.43
C ARG A 79 -28.54 2.53 -5.80
N GLN A 80 -29.33 3.47 -6.32
CA GLN A 80 -29.47 4.80 -5.75
C GLN A 80 -30.01 4.76 -4.32
N ARG A 81 -31.02 3.92 -4.05
CA ARG A 81 -31.59 3.75 -2.71
C ARG A 81 -30.55 3.17 -1.74
N SER A 82 -29.81 2.14 -2.17
CA SER A 82 -28.73 1.54 -1.37
C SER A 82 -27.63 2.56 -1.05
N ASN A 83 -27.17 3.33 -2.05
CA ASN A 83 -26.16 4.36 -1.85
C ASN A 83 -26.62 5.46 -0.89
N LYS A 84 -27.88 5.90 -0.97
CA LYS A 84 -28.43 6.86 0.00
C LYS A 84 -28.40 6.32 1.42
N ALA A 85 -28.81 5.05 1.63
CA ALA A 85 -28.75 4.42 2.94
C ALA A 85 -27.31 4.28 3.47
N ALA A 86 -26.36 3.91 2.60
CA ALA A 86 -24.94 3.84 2.94
C ALA A 86 -24.37 5.22 3.32
N ASN A 87 -24.72 6.28 2.57
CA ASN A 87 -24.29 7.65 2.87
C ASN A 87 -24.84 8.14 4.22
N ILE A 88 -26.10 7.84 4.54
CA ILE A 88 -26.68 8.16 5.86
C ILE A 88 -25.92 7.42 6.95
N LYS A 89 -25.65 6.12 6.78
CA LYS A 89 -24.88 5.33 7.75
C LYS A 89 -23.48 5.89 7.96
N ALA A 90 -22.81 6.30 6.88
CA ALA A 90 -21.49 6.92 6.94
C ALA A 90 -21.53 8.29 7.65
N ALA A 91 -22.52 9.13 7.36
CA ALA A 91 -22.71 10.41 8.02
C ALA A 91 -23.00 10.25 9.52
N VAL A 92 -23.84 9.28 9.90
CA VAL A 92 -24.13 8.94 11.30
C VAL A 92 -22.86 8.45 12.00
N ALA A 93 -22.09 7.55 11.37
CA ALA A 93 -20.84 7.06 11.93
C ALA A 93 -19.80 8.18 12.11
N TYR A 94 -19.72 9.11 11.16
CA TYR A 94 -18.86 10.28 11.26
C TYR A 94 -19.29 11.21 12.41
N ALA A 95 -20.59 11.49 12.53
CA ALA A 95 -21.14 12.29 13.63
C ALA A 95 -20.98 11.63 15.01
N GLN A 96 -21.03 10.30 15.08
CA GLN A 96 -20.72 9.57 16.32
C GLN A 96 -19.24 9.71 16.68
N ARG A 97 -18.33 9.57 15.71
CA ARG A 97 -16.89 9.77 15.93
C ARG A 97 -16.54 11.18 16.37
N SER A 98 -17.25 12.20 15.85
CA SER A 98 -17.01 13.58 16.27
C SER A 98 -17.56 13.91 17.66
N LYS A 99 -18.57 13.17 18.15
CA LYS A 99 -19.08 13.29 19.53
C LYS A 99 -18.17 12.65 20.57
N VAL A 100 -17.35 11.66 20.20
CA VAL A 100 -16.37 11.09 21.13
C VAL A 100 -15.36 12.20 21.45
N PRO A 101 -15.25 12.65 22.70
CA PRO A 101 -14.25 13.64 23.06
C PRO A 101 -12.89 13.03 22.73
N SER A 102 -12.26 13.57 21.68
CA SER A 102 -10.90 13.20 21.32
C SER A 102 -10.03 13.30 22.57
N ALA A 103 -9.24 12.28 22.86
CA ALA A 103 -8.26 12.33 23.96
C ALA A 103 -7.36 13.58 23.84
N VAL A 104 -7.15 14.06 22.60
CA VAL A 104 -6.45 15.31 22.29
C VAL A 104 -7.16 16.54 22.86
N GLY A 105 -8.49 16.54 22.95
CA GLY A 105 -9.26 17.65 23.53
C GLY A 105 -9.02 17.82 25.03
N LYS A 106 -8.94 16.71 25.78
CA LYS A 106 -8.63 16.73 27.22
C LYS A 106 -7.17 17.14 27.49
N MET A 107 -6.24 16.61 26.71
CA MET A 107 -4.83 17.06 26.79
C MET A 107 -4.69 18.54 26.38
N GLY A 108 -5.45 18.98 25.37
CA GLY A 108 -5.44 20.37 24.90
C GLY A 108 -5.89 21.36 25.96
N THR A 109 -6.88 21.03 26.79
CA THR A 109 -7.30 21.89 27.91
C THR A 109 -6.22 22.00 28.98
N GLU A 110 -5.60 20.89 29.37
CA GLU A 110 -4.52 20.88 30.37
C GLU A 110 -3.29 21.65 29.87
N VAL A 111 -2.86 21.40 28.63
CA VAL A 111 -1.74 22.12 28.01
C VAL A 111 -2.04 23.62 27.90
N ARG A 112 -3.28 23.99 27.55
CA ARG A 112 -3.69 25.39 27.48
C ARG A 112 -3.66 26.06 28.86
N GLU A 113 -4.07 25.37 29.90
CA GLU A 113 -3.97 25.89 31.28
C GLU A 113 -2.52 26.07 31.73
N VAL A 114 -1.63 25.10 31.44
CA VAL A 114 -0.20 25.23 31.74
C VAL A 114 0.41 26.42 30.99
N ALA A 115 0.09 26.58 29.70
CA ALA A 115 0.58 27.70 28.90
C ALA A 115 0.10 29.05 29.46
N VAL A 116 -1.16 29.17 29.88
CA VAL A 116 -1.69 30.38 30.52
C VAL A 116 -1.00 30.66 31.85
N LYS A 117 -0.72 29.64 32.67
CA LYS A 117 0.02 29.80 33.93
C LYS A 117 1.45 30.30 33.71
N LEU A 118 2.15 29.78 32.70
CA LEU A 118 3.51 30.23 32.34
C LEU A 118 3.51 31.68 31.86
N LEU A 119 2.60 32.04 30.96
CA LEU A 119 2.46 33.42 30.46
C LEU A 119 2.15 34.43 31.59
N ARG A 120 1.35 34.03 32.59
CA ARG A 120 1.09 34.87 33.77
C ARG A 120 2.33 35.01 34.65
N LYS A 121 3.11 33.94 34.84
CA LYS A 121 4.36 33.99 35.63
C LYS A 121 5.37 34.97 35.02
N ASP A 122 5.46 35.00 33.69
CA ASP A 122 6.36 35.92 32.98
C ASP A 122 5.86 37.38 32.95
N SER A 123 4.57 37.63 33.22
CA SER A 123 4.05 38.99 33.27
C SER A 123 4.71 39.87 34.34
N SER A 124 5.08 39.27 35.49
CA SER A 124 5.81 39.96 36.57
C SER A 124 7.20 40.40 36.12
N ALA A 125 7.94 39.52 35.43
CA ALA A 125 9.24 39.84 34.85
C ALA A 125 9.12 40.93 33.75
N ARG A 126 8.05 40.89 32.94
CA ARG A 126 7.76 41.92 31.93
C ARG A 126 7.47 43.28 32.55
N GLY A 127 6.76 43.32 33.68
CA GLY A 127 6.50 44.54 34.45
C GLY A 127 7.78 45.19 34.94
N ALA A 128 8.67 44.41 35.58
CA ALA A 128 9.97 44.88 36.03
C ALA A 128 10.86 45.38 34.88
N LEU A 129 10.84 44.70 33.74
CA LEU A 129 11.58 45.12 32.54
C LEU A 129 11.06 46.46 31.99
N LYS A 130 9.73 46.64 31.95
CA LYS A 130 9.09 47.87 31.50
C LYS A 130 9.44 49.05 32.41
N GLU A 131 9.43 48.84 33.72
CA GLU A 131 9.79 49.87 34.70
C GLU A 131 11.27 50.28 34.58
N ARG A 132 12.18 49.31 34.41
CA ARG A 132 13.60 49.59 34.15
C ARG A 132 13.80 50.41 32.88
N HIS A 133 13.07 50.06 31.81
CA HIS A 133 13.14 50.78 30.55
C HIS A 133 12.66 52.24 30.69
N GLU A 134 11.59 52.48 31.43
CA GLU A 134 11.08 53.83 31.72
C GLU A 134 12.06 54.65 32.58
N ARG A 135 12.68 54.07 33.61
CA ARG A 135 13.74 54.74 34.40
C ARG A 135 14.94 55.15 33.54
N THR A 136 15.31 54.29 32.59
CA THR A 136 16.44 54.56 31.67
C THR A 136 16.13 55.69 30.68
N LYS A 137 14.87 55.80 30.24
CA LYS A 137 14.43 56.93 29.40
C LYS A 137 14.48 58.26 30.14
N ARG A 138 14.03 58.29 31.41
CA ARG A 138 14.03 59.50 32.25
C ARG A 138 15.44 60.02 32.55
N THR A 139 16.40 59.12 32.80
CA THR A 139 17.80 59.50 33.04
C THR A 139 18.50 60.02 31.78
N ARG A 140 18.14 59.51 30.59
CA ARG A 140 18.64 60.05 29.32
C ARG A 140 18.08 61.44 29.00
N SER A 141 16.80 61.71 29.32
CA SER A 141 16.21 63.03 29.08
C SER A 141 16.76 64.10 30.02
N SER A 142 17.02 63.77 31.30
CA SER A 142 17.64 64.70 32.25
C SER A 142 19.10 65.03 31.88
N LYS A 143 19.88 64.04 31.43
CA LYS A 143 21.26 64.26 30.97
C LYS A 143 21.34 65.21 29.76
N LYS A 144 20.38 65.13 28.82
CA LYS A 144 20.29 66.07 27.69
C LYS A 144 20.01 67.51 28.14
N ARG A 145 19.17 67.70 29.17
CA ARG A 145 18.88 69.04 29.70
C ARG A 145 20.06 69.64 30.45
N ALA A 146 20.79 68.85 31.24
CA ALA A 146 21.95 69.35 32.01
C ALA A 146 23.17 69.74 31.14
N VAL A 147 23.34 69.12 29.97
CA VAL A 147 24.41 69.51 29.03
C VAL A 147 24.04 70.75 28.20
N GLY A 148 22.75 71.07 28.09
CA GLY A 148 22.26 72.21 27.31
C GLY A 148 22.39 73.59 27.97
N THR A 149 22.72 73.67 29.26
CA THR A 149 22.80 74.94 30.01
C THR A 149 24.22 75.42 30.33
N ARG A 150 25.24 74.91 29.62
CA ARG A 150 26.57 75.54 29.56
C ARG A 150 26.80 76.19 28.20
N LYS A 151 26.15 77.32 27.97
CA LYS A 151 26.53 78.40 27.07
C LYS A 151 26.13 79.70 27.76
#